data_AF-A4XX25-F1
#
_entry.id   AF-A4XX25-F1
#
_cell.length_a   1.000
_cell.length_b   1.000
_cell.length_c   1.000
_cell.angle_alpha   90.00
_cell.angle_beta   90.00
_cell.angle_gamma   90.00
#
_symmetry.space_group_name_H-M   'P 1'
#
loop_
_entity.id
_entity.type
_entity.pdbx_description
1 polymer ?
#
loop_
_entity_poly.entity_id
_entity_poly.type
_entity_poly.pdbx_seq_one_letter_code
_entity_poly.pdbx_strand_id
1 'polypeptide(L)'
;MPPFKIASLALLTVLLTGCASEPLRRIDALSSSPAPLQTSAGSAEQALAAAPSCCASLRELPYQPIPVNFSGEVRIDASAPAFAFDSGKSFFRAFQLPAASKSFEIRLYSQAGDTVLAPNAMLLDSQFRVTRLLGADDFVYAPASGLKGDSLDARLRVDRLYPDNPGNEHYLVLYTSEAQMRGRTVIEHPAKAFARALGNEAPNIPDPVAKHAPVGVIKMVLIEDKVAGQQANTYVPPFSIGREMGNQLPSVPAPAVLPETQAYYRQGIDAALASKDLERALRLADEAARVGDASAKAYLLERIQIR
;
A
#
# COMPACT_ATOMS: atom_id res chain seq x y z
N MET A 1 -80.24 -1.79 -18.89
CA MET A 1 -79.30 -2.39 -19.88
C MET A 1 -78.00 -1.61 -19.82
N PRO A 2 -76.84 -2.28 -19.76
CA PRO A 2 -75.67 -1.82 -19.02
C PRO A 2 -74.69 -0.94 -19.82
N PRO A 3 -73.73 -0.27 -19.14
CA PRO A 3 -72.87 0.75 -19.71
C PRO A 3 -71.47 0.25 -20.14
N PHE A 4 -70.87 1.01 -21.06
CA PHE A 4 -69.51 0.86 -21.60
C PHE A 4 -68.44 0.92 -20.49
N LYS A 5 -67.54 -0.07 -20.46
CA LYS A 5 -66.34 -0.08 -19.59
C LYS A 5 -65.15 0.47 -20.36
N ILE A 6 -64.55 1.55 -19.82
CA ILE A 6 -63.26 2.09 -20.23
C ILE A 6 -62.18 1.29 -19.49
N ALA A 7 -61.33 0.59 -20.25
CA ALA A 7 -60.18 -0.12 -19.71
C ALA A 7 -58.96 0.80 -19.71
N SER A 8 -58.60 1.32 -18.54
CA SER A 8 -57.35 2.05 -18.31
C SER A 8 -56.22 1.06 -18.07
N LEU A 9 -55.29 0.95 -19.02
CA LEU A 9 -54.05 0.18 -18.87
C LEU A 9 -53.05 1.04 -18.09
N ALA A 10 -52.84 0.74 -16.81
CA ALA A 10 -51.79 1.34 -16.00
C ALA A 10 -50.45 0.66 -16.33
N LEU A 11 -49.58 1.36 -17.05
CA LEU A 11 -48.22 0.93 -17.34
C LEU A 11 -47.34 1.27 -16.13
N LEU A 12 -47.03 0.26 -15.32
CA LEU A 12 -46.16 0.38 -14.15
C LEU A 12 -44.68 0.37 -14.60
N THR A 13 -44.07 1.54 -14.73
CA THR A 13 -42.64 1.69 -15.02
C THR A 13 -41.80 1.43 -13.77
N VAL A 14 -41.20 0.24 -13.69
CA VAL A 14 -40.19 -0.10 -12.69
C VAL A 14 -38.90 0.67 -13.02
N LEU A 15 -38.57 1.68 -12.20
CA LEU A 15 -37.27 2.35 -12.24
C LEU A 15 -36.25 1.42 -11.56
N LEU A 16 -35.49 0.69 -12.38
CA LEU A 16 -34.25 0.05 -11.95
C LEU A 16 -33.23 1.15 -11.63
N THR A 17 -33.05 1.47 -10.35
CA THR A 17 -31.92 2.28 -9.89
C THR A 17 -30.65 1.45 -10.01
N GLY A 18 -30.03 1.48 -11.19
CA GLY A 18 -28.68 0.98 -11.36
C GLY A 18 -27.72 1.87 -10.57
N CYS A 19 -26.99 1.29 -9.62
CA CYS A 19 -25.88 1.95 -8.95
C CYS A 19 -24.82 2.27 -10.01
N ALA A 20 -24.85 3.50 -10.54
CA ALA A 20 -23.79 3.99 -11.41
C ALA A 20 -22.53 4.16 -10.56
N SER A 21 -21.56 3.28 -10.76
CA SER A 21 -20.22 3.42 -10.18
C SER A 21 -19.59 4.70 -10.71
N GLU A 22 -19.39 5.67 -9.84
CA GLU A 22 -18.82 6.98 -10.18
C GLU A 22 -17.39 6.81 -10.74
N PRO A 23 -17.08 7.41 -11.90
CA PRO A 23 -15.78 7.24 -12.52
C PRO A 23 -14.67 7.88 -11.68
N LEU A 24 -13.48 7.27 -11.66
CA LEU A 24 -12.33 7.80 -10.95
C LEU A 24 -11.96 9.18 -11.49
N ARG A 25 -11.86 10.15 -10.58
CA ARG A 25 -11.42 11.50 -10.90
C ARG A 25 -9.91 11.52 -11.04
N ARG A 26 -9.41 11.66 -12.27
CA ARG A 26 -7.98 11.88 -12.52
C ARG A 26 -7.57 13.28 -12.08
N ILE A 27 -6.39 13.38 -11.48
CA ILE A 27 -5.73 14.63 -11.15
C ILE A 27 -4.25 14.53 -11.57
N ASP A 28 -3.65 15.63 -12.00
CA ASP A 28 -2.22 15.63 -12.33
C ASP A 28 -1.39 15.19 -11.13
N ALA A 29 -0.33 14.40 -11.36
CA ALA A 29 0.53 13.94 -10.26
C ALA A 29 1.10 15.13 -9.45
N LEU A 30 1.37 16.24 -10.14
CA LEU A 30 1.89 17.50 -9.61
C LEU A 30 0.81 18.45 -9.07
N SER A 31 -0.47 18.07 -9.11
CA SER A 31 -1.54 18.90 -8.55
C SER A 31 -1.51 18.91 -7.02
N SER A 32 -2.14 19.92 -6.43
CA SER A 32 -2.44 19.96 -4.99
C SER A 32 -3.17 18.69 -4.56
N SER A 33 -2.96 18.30 -3.31
CA SER A 33 -3.69 17.18 -2.73
C SER A 33 -5.18 17.49 -2.65
N PRO A 34 -6.06 16.48 -2.79
CA PRO A 34 -7.48 16.67 -2.59
C PRO A 34 -7.79 17.14 -1.17
N ALA A 35 -8.86 17.89 -1.00
CA ALA A 35 -9.34 18.24 0.33
C ALA A 35 -9.81 16.98 1.08
N PRO A 36 -9.54 16.86 2.40
CA PRO A 36 -10.12 15.82 3.24
C PRO A 36 -11.66 15.85 3.21
N LEU A 37 -12.30 14.71 3.48
CA LEU A 37 -13.76 14.67 3.65
C LEU A 37 -14.16 15.38 4.93
N GLN A 38 -15.10 16.31 4.83
CA GLN A 38 -15.70 17.00 5.97
C GLN A 38 -16.96 16.25 6.43
N THR A 39 -16.79 15.04 6.93
CA THR A 39 -17.87 14.24 7.53
C THR A 39 -17.44 13.82 8.93
N SER A 40 -18.32 13.95 9.91
CA SER A 40 -17.97 13.56 11.28
C SER A 40 -17.86 12.04 11.39
N ALA A 41 -16.88 11.55 12.15
CA ALA A 41 -16.63 10.12 12.32
C ALA A 41 -17.91 9.35 12.75
N GLY A 42 -18.66 9.87 13.74
CA GLY A 42 -19.88 9.21 14.22
C GLY A 42 -21.00 9.13 13.19
N SER A 43 -21.20 10.15 12.36
CA SER A 43 -22.19 10.09 11.27
C SER A 43 -21.78 9.08 10.19
N ALA A 44 -20.48 9.00 9.90
CA ALA A 44 -19.94 8.06 8.93
C ALA A 44 -20.02 6.61 9.42
N GLU A 45 -19.79 6.36 10.71
CA GLU A 45 -19.97 5.07 11.37
C GLU A 45 -21.44 4.61 11.33
N GLN A 46 -22.38 5.51 11.60
CA GLN A 46 -23.82 5.20 11.48
C GLN A 46 -24.20 4.85 10.04
N ALA A 47 -23.69 5.59 9.06
CA ALA A 47 -23.90 5.29 7.64
C ALA A 47 -23.35 3.91 7.25
N LEU A 48 -22.15 3.56 7.72
CA LEU A 48 -21.54 2.25 7.49
C LEU A 48 -22.35 1.12 8.15
N ALA A 49 -22.83 1.33 9.37
CA ALA A 49 -23.67 0.37 10.06
C ALA A 49 -24.95 0.06 9.24
N ALA A 50 -25.58 1.09 8.67
CA ALA A 50 -26.80 0.96 7.87
C ALA A 50 -26.60 0.42 6.44
N ALA A 51 -25.41 0.60 5.84
CA ALA A 51 -25.16 0.22 4.45
C ALA A 51 -25.23 -1.31 4.23
N PRO A 52 -25.99 -1.85 3.26
CA PRO A 52 -25.98 -3.29 3.00
C PRO A 52 -24.62 -3.74 2.42
N SER A 53 -24.24 -5.00 2.64
CA SER A 53 -23.09 -5.58 1.93
C SER A 53 -23.43 -5.69 0.44
N CYS A 54 -22.55 -5.20 -0.44
CA CYS A 54 -22.78 -5.24 -1.88
C CYS A 54 -22.67 -6.64 -2.49
N CYS A 55 -21.90 -7.50 -1.83
CA CYS A 55 -21.21 -8.61 -2.47
C CYS A 55 -21.09 -9.78 -1.49
N ALA A 56 -21.07 -11.03 -1.99
CA ALA A 56 -20.94 -12.23 -1.15
C ALA A 56 -19.49 -12.70 -0.99
N SER A 57 -18.59 -12.32 -1.91
CA SER A 57 -17.19 -12.73 -1.91
C SER A 57 -16.26 -11.66 -2.47
N LEU A 58 -14.95 -11.80 -2.24
CA LEU A 58 -13.93 -10.89 -2.81
C LEU A 58 -14.00 -10.87 -4.35
N ARG A 59 -14.31 -12.00 -4.99
CA ARG A 59 -14.43 -12.09 -6.45
C ARG A 59 -15.53 -11.20 -7.04
N GLU A 60 -16.57 -10.92 -6.25
CA GLU A 60 -17.75 -10.15 -6.69
C GLU A 60 -17.61 -8.64 -6.44
N LEU A 61 -16.51 -8.18 -5.84
CA LEU A 61 -16.31 -6.75 -5.62
C LEU A 61 -16.34 -5.99 -6.96
N PRO A 62 -16.87 -4.76 -7.00
CA PRO A 62 -16.93 -3.94 -8.21
C PRO A 62 -15.54 -3.38 -8.55
N TYR A 63 -14.69 -4.20 -9.15
CA TYR A 63 -13.33 -3.85 -9.55
C TYR A 63 -13.34 -2.83 -10.70
N GLN A 64 -12.73 -1.67 -10.47
CA GLN A 64 -12.53 -0.66 -11.50
C GLN A 64 -11.14 -0.78 -12.11
N PRO A 65 -10.98 -0.84 -13.44
CA PRO A 65 -9.66 -0.91 -14.07
C PRO A 65 -8.92 0.42 -13.87
N ILE A 66 -7.66 0.33 -13.42
CA ILE A 66 -6.76 1.48 -13.32
C ILE A 66 -5.81 1.46 -14.53
N PRO A 67 -5.63 2.60 -15.24
CA PRO A 67 -4.67 2.71 -16.33
C PRO A 67 -3.22 2.79 -15.81
N VAL A 68 -2.25 2.47 -16.67
CA VAL A 68 -0.84 2.77 -16.38
C VAL A 68 -0.66 4.28 -16.14
N ASN A 69 0.24 4.63 -15.22
CA ASN A 69 0.52 6.02 -14.81
C ASN A 69 -0.70 6.78 -14.24
N PHE A 70 -1.64 6.07 -13.62
CA PHE A 70 -2.79 6.71 -12.97
C PHE A 70 -2.36 7.67 -11.87
N SER A 71 -2.96 8.86 -11.86
CA SER A 71 -2.93 9.78 -10.73
C SER A 71 -4.35 10.30 -10.54
N GLY A 72 -4.88 10.14 -9.33
CA GLY A 72 -6.30 10.37 -9.10
C GLY A 72 -6.71 10.38 -7.63
N GLU A 73 -7.94 10.84 -7.42
CA GLU A 73 -8.62 10.80 -6.14
C GLU A 73 -9.44 9.51 -6.02
N VAL A 74 -9.23 8.77 -4.94
CA VAL A 74 -10.04 7.64 -4.53
C VAL A 74 -10.90 8.07 -3.36
N ARG A 75 -12.18 8.33 -3.63
CA ARG A 75 -13.15 8.72 -2.61
C ARG A 75 -13.82 7.49 -2.02
N ILE A 76 -13.74 7.31 -0.71
CA ILE A 76 -14.45 6.30 0.06
C ILE A 76 -15.41 7.06 0.97
N ASP A 77 -16.69 7.14 0.61
CA ASP A 77 -17.71 7.83 1.40
C ASP A 77 -18.98 6.98 1.55
N ALA A 78 -20.06 7.53 2.08
CA ALA A 78 -21.30 6.79 2.29
C ALA A 78 -21.98 6.27 0.99
N SER A 79 -21.57 6.76 -0.18
CA SER A 79 -22.02 6.23 -1.48
C SER A 79 -21.21 5.01 -1.95
N ALA A 80 -20.08 4.74 -1.28
CA ALA A 80 -19.25 3.58 -1.56
C ALA A 80 -20.00 2.27 -1.30
N PRO A 81 -19.68 1.20 -2.06
CA PRO A 81 -20.10 -0.13 -1.65
C PRO A 81 -19.50 -0.46 -0.28
N ALA A 82 -20.28 -1.14 0.55
CA ALA A 82 -19.83 -1.72 1.80
C ALA A 82 -19.65 -3.23 1.65
N PHE A 83 -18.67 -3.79 2.36
CA PHE A 83 -18.42 -5.23 2.41
C PHE A 83 -18.01 -5.64 3.83
N ALA A 84 -18.37 -6.85 4.23
CA ALA A 84 -17.99 -7.44 5.51
C ALA A 84 -16.65 -8.18 5.35
N PHE A 85 -15.54 -7.48 5.61
CA PHE A 85 -14.22 -8.11 5.65
C PHE A 85 -14.02 -8.85 6.99
N ASP A 86 -13.04 -9.76 7.04
CA ASP A 86 -12.65 -10.44 8.29
C ASP A 86 -12.21 -9.45 9.39
N SER A 87 -11.77 -8.26 9.00
CA SER A 87 -11.34 -7.17 9.90
C SER A 87 -12.45 -6.16 10.23
N GLY A 88 -13.69 -6.49 9.88
CA GLY A 88 -14.87 -5.67 10.10
C GLY A 88 -15.50 -5.17 8.80
N LYS A 89 -16.75 -4.70 8.92
CA LYS A 89 -17.47 -4.08 7.82
C LYS A 89 -16.82 -2.76 7.45
N SER A 90 -16.70 -2.46 6.16
CA SER A 90 -16.07 -1.23 5.69
C SER A 90 -16.66 -0.76 4.35
N PHE A 91 -16.65 0.56 4.16
CA PHE A 91 -16.75 1.13 2.82
C PHE A 91 -15.43 0.88 2.09
N PHE A 92 -15.49 0.66 0.78
CA PHE A 92 -14.28 0.32 0.04
C PHE A 92 -14.28 0.84 -1.41
N ARG A 93 -13.09 0.76 -2.01
CA ARG A 93 -12.89 0.84 -3.46
C ARG A 93 -11.99 -0.32 -3.88
N ALA A 94 -12.37 -1.00 -4.96
CA ALA A 94 -11.68 -2.16 -5.49
C ALA A 94 -11.21 -1.88 -6.93
N PHE A 95 -10.01 -2.33 -7.25
CA PHE A 95 -9.33 -1.97 -8.47
C PHE A 95 -8.68 -3.17 -9.15
N GLN A 96 -8.77 -3.21 -10.49
CA GLN A 96 -7.95 -4.07 -11.31
C GLN A 96 -6.68 -3.32 -11.71
N LEU A 97 -5.54 -3.87 -11.31
CA LEU A 97 -4.24 -3.28 -11.57
C LEU A 97 -3.86 -3.42 -13.06
N PRO A 98 -3.07 -2.50 -13.64
CA PRO A 98 -2.74 -2.54 -15.06
C PRO A 98 -2.05 -3.86 -15.45
N ALA A 99 -2.69 -4.68 -16.27
CA ALA A 99 -2.13 -5.97 -16.71
C ALA A 99 -0.92 -5.82 -17.63
N ALA A 100 -0.87 -4.72 -18.40
CA ALA A 100 0.21 -4.42 -19.34
C ALA A 100 1.54 -4.05 -18.64
N SER A 101 1.48 -3.61 -17.38
CA SER A 101 2.67 -3.20 -16.64
C SER A 101 3.24 -4.36 -15.84
N LYS A 102 4.54 -4.62 -16.03
CA LYS A 102 5.27 -5.69 -15.31
C LYS A 102 5.77 -5.24 -13.95
N SER A 103 6.04 -3.95 -13.77
CA SER A 103 6.58 -3.42 -12.52
C SER A 103 6.18 -1.97 -12.35
N PHE A 104 5.65 -1.64 -11.17
CA PHE A 104 5.24 -0.28 -10.84
C PHE A 104 5.16 -0.08 -9.33
N GLU A 105 5.29 1.18 -8.91
CA GLU A 105 5.04 1.62 -7.54
C GLU A 105 3.65 2.26 -7.44
N ILE A 106 2.90 1.93 -6.39
CA ILE A 106 1.70 2.64 -6.00
C ILE A 106 2.00 3.43 -4.73
N ARG A 107 1.72 4.74 -4.79
CA ARG A 107 1.76 5.65 -3.64
C ARG A 107 0.35 6.00 -3.24
N LEU A 108 0.06 5.87 -1.96
CA LEU A 108 -1.23 6.13 -1.35
C LEU A 108 -1.08 7.24 -0.32
N TYR A 109 -1.91 8.27 -0.40
CA TYR A 109 -1.90 9.41 0.50
C TYR A 109 -3.32 9.63 1.02
N SER A 110 -3.66 9.03 2.16
CA SER A 110 -4.97 9.22 2.79
C SER A 110 -5.02 10.59 3.43
N GLN A 111 -5.85 11.50 2.92
CA GLN A 111 -5.86 12.89 3.33
C GLN A 111 -6.42 13.05 4.74
N ALA A 112 -5.70 13.81 5.56
CA ALA A 112 -6.03 14.05 6.96
C ALA A 112 -6.49 15.50 7.15
N GLY A 113 -7.55 15.68 7.94
CA GLY A 113 -8.06 16.98 8.40
C GLY A 113 -8.67 16.80 9.78
N ASP A 114 -9.91 17.24 10.00
CA ASP A 114 -10.64 16.97 11.24
C ASP A 114 -10.87 15.46 11.48
N THR A 115 -10.97 14.70 10.38
CA THR A 115 -10.98 13.24 10.36
C THR A 115 -9.99 12.71 9.34
N VAL A 116 -9.68 11.43 9.44
CA VAL A 116 -8.83 10.73 8.47
C VAL A 116 -9.31 9.28 8.30
N LEU A 117 -9.30 8.77 7.07
CA LEU A 117 -9.45 7.33 6.86
C LEU A 117 -8.09 6.68 7.07
N ALA A 118 -7.96 5.79 8.05
CA ALA A 118 -6.76 4.97 8.24
C ALA A 118 -6.91 3.67 7.44
N PRO A 119 -6.26 3.54 6.28
CA PRO A 119 -6.61 2.51 5.32
C PRO A 119 -5.93 1.16 5.60
N ASN A 120 -6.56 0.11 5.08
CA ASN A 120 -5.93 -1.13 4.66
C ASN A 120 -5.78 -1.11 3.14
N ALA A 121 -4.68 -1.69 2.63
CA ALA A 121 -4.52 -1.99 1.22
C ALA A 121 -4.32 -3.49 1.04
N MET A 122 -5.34 -4.18 0.52
CA MET A 122 -5.33 -5.62 0.27
C MET A 122 -5.03 -5.89 -1.19
N LEU A 123 -3.98 -6.67 -1.44
CA LEU A 123 -3.57 -7.10 -2.76
C LEU A 123 -4.04 -8.54 -2.97
N LEU A 124 -4.57 -8.81 -4.16
CA LEU A 124 -5.12 -10.11 -4.53
C LEU A 124 -4.48 -10.63 -5.82
N ASP A 125 -4.35 -11.95 -5.95
CA ASP A 125 -3.93 -12.60 -7.19
C ASP A 125 -5.06 -12.69 -8.23
N SER A 126 -4.78 -13.34 -9.38
CA SER A 126 -5.76 -13.53 -10.47
C SER A 126 -6.94 -14.43 -10.09
N GLN A 127 -6.82 -15.21 -9.01
CA GLN A 127 -7.89 -16.02 -8.45
C GLN A 127 -8.65 -15.33 -7.30
N PHE A 128 -8.36 -14.06 -7.02
CA PHE A 128 -8.92 -13.25 -5.93
C PHE A 128 -8.53 -13.74 -4.54
N ARG A 129 -7.38 -14.42 -4.40
CA ARG A 129 -6.81 -14.81 -3.11
C ARG A 129 -5.89 -13.71 -2.60
N VAL A 130 -5.93 -13.47 -1.30
CA VAL A 130 -5.09 -12.45 -0.65
C VAL A 130 -3.61 -12.84 -0.76
N THR A 131 -2.80 -11.96 -1.35
CA THR A 131 -1.34 -12.12 -1.45
C THR A 131 -0.62 -11.29 -0.40
N ARG A 132 -1.14 -10.10 -0.10
CA ARG A 132 -0.57 -9.14 0.84
C ARG A 132 -1.63 -8.22 1.41
N LEU A 133 -1.46 -7.80 2.65
CA LEU A 133 -2.33 -6.84 3.33
C LEU A 133 -1.47 -5.81 4.05
N LEU A 134 -1.58 -4.54 3.64
CA LEU A 134 -1.00 -3.41 4.36
C LEU A 134 -2.02 -2.89 5.37
N GLY A 135 -1.54 -2.49 6.56
CA GLY A 135 -2.36 -2.02 7.67
C GLY A 135 -1.79 -0.80 8.37
N ALA A 136 -2.14 -0.62 9.64
CA ALA A 136 -1.81 0.58 10.41
C ALA A 136 -0.31 0.93 10.42
N ASP A 137 0.58 -0.07 10.50
CA ASP A 137 2.03 0.14 10.58
C ASP A 137 2.66 0.52 9.23
N ASP A 138 1.97 0.26 8.11
CA ASP A 138 2.44 0.60 6.76
C ASP A 138 2.05 2.02 6.34
N PHE A 139 1.07 2.62 7.02
CA PHE A 139 0.54 3.96 6.73
C PHE A 139 1.05 4.97 7.75
N VAL A 140 2.05 5.76 7.36
CA VAL A 140 2.76 6.67 8.26
C VAL A 140 2.27 8.10 8.08
N TYR A 141 2.03 8.79 9.18
CA TYR A 141 1.68 10.22 9.13
C TYR A 141 2.82 11.05 8.53
N ALA A 142 2.48 11.86 7.53
CA ALA A 142 3.37 12.82 6.90
C ALA A 142 2.71 14.20 6.92
N PRO A 143 3.38 15.22 7.49
CA PRO A 143 2.83 16.57 7.57
C PRO A 143 2.72 17.23 6.20
N ALA A 144 1.87 18.25 6.11
CA ALA A 144 1.73 19.07 4.92
C ALA A 144 3.08 19.67 4.48
N SER A 145 3.36 19.61 3.18
CA SER A 145 4.59 20.14 2.59
C SER A 145 4.38 20.53 1.13
N GLY A 146 4.68 21.77 0.78
CA GLY A 146 4.43 22.30 -0.57
C GLY A 146 2.95 22.18 -0.96
N LEU A 147 2.66 21.42 -2.02
CA LEU A 147 1.31 21.14 -2.50
C LEU A 147 0.68 19.86 -1.89
N LYS A 148 1.42 19.15 -1.02
CA LYS A 148 0.96 17.96 -0.32
C LYS A 148 0.28 18.36 1.01
N GLY A 149 -0.94 17.88 1.22
CA GLY A 149 -1.64 18.03 2.50
C GLY A 149 -1.19 17.00 3.55
N ASP A 150 -1.60 17.20 4.79
CA ASP A 150 -1.42 16.21 5.85
C ASP A 150 -2.05 14.88 5.44
N SER A 151 -1.31 13.78 5.62
CA SER A 151 -1.77 12.48 5.13
C SER A 151 -1.16 11.31 5.88
N LEU A 152 -1.85 10.17 5.81
CA LEU A 152 -1.27 8.86 6.08
C LEU A 152 -0.74 8.29 4.77
N ASP A 153 0.57 8.14 4.67
CA ASP A 153 1.30 7.77 3.47
C ASP A 153 1.67 6.29 3.51
N ALA A 154 1.43 5.58 2.40
CA ALA A 154 2.02 4.27 2.16
C ALA A 154 2.57 4.17 0.74
N ARG A 155 3.55 3.28 0.57
CA ARG A 155 4.12 2.93 -0.74
C ARG A 155 4.16 1.42 -0.84
N LEU A 156 3.70 0.90 -1.97
CA LEU A 156 3.79 -0.52 -2.26
C LEU A 156 4.25 -0.70 -3.70
N ARG A 157 5.07 -1.73 -3.90
CA ARG A 157 5.59 -2.09 -5.20
C ARG A 157 4.93 -3.38 -5.67
N VAL A 158 4.56 -3.42 -6.94
CA VAL A 158 3.99 -4.58 -7.61
C VAL A 158 4.98 -5.02 -8.68
N ASP A 159 5.52 -6.24 -8.55
CA ASP A 159 6.49 -6.81 -9.47
C ASP A 159 5.95 -8.14 -10.03
N ARG A 160 5.71 -8.18 -11.34
CA ARG A 160 5.25 -9.34 -12.12
C ARG A 160 6.31 -9.77 -13.13
N LEU A 161 7.57 -9.80 -12.70
CA LEU A 161 8.72 -10.17 -13.53
C LEU A 161 8.65 -11.64 -14.00
N TYR A 162 8.00 -12.49 -13.21
CA TYR A 162 7.73 -13.90 -13.53
C TYR A 162 6.25 -14.04 -13.87
N PRO A 163 5.86 -14.07 -15.17
CA PRO A 163 4.45 -14.04 -15.58
C PRO A 163 3.62 -15.19 -15.01
N ASP A 164 4.22 -16.36 -14.86
CA ASP A 164 3.56 -17.57 -14.39
C ASP A 164 3.49 -17.68 -12.85
N ASN A 165 3.98 -16.69 -12.10
CA ASN A 165 3.90 -16.70 -10.65
C ASN A 165 2.43 -16.55 -10.20
N PRO A 166 1.83 -17.57 -9.55
CA PRO A 166 0.44 -17.50 -9.10
C PRO A 166 0.22 -16.44 -8.01
N GLY A 167 1.28 -15.95 -7.36
CA GLY A 167 1.22 -14.85 -6.39
C GLY A 167 1.30 -13.46 -7.02
N ASN A 168 1.33 -13.34 -8.35
CA ASN A 168 1.29 -12.04 -9.02
C ASN A 168 0.01 -11.28 -8.61
N GLU A 169 0.19 -10.07 -8.05
CA GLU A 169 -0.91 -9.24 -7.58
C GLU A 169 -1.65 -8.66 -8.79
N HIS A 170 -2.95 -8.92 -8.94
CA HIS A 170 -3.81 -8.45 -10.03
C HIS A 170 -4.83 -7.41 -9.58
N TYR A 171 -5.17 -7.38 -8.30
CA TYR A 171 -6.19 -6.48 -7.77
C TYR A 171 -5.71 -5.78 -6.49
N LEU A 172 -6.27 -4.59 -6.25
CA LEU A 172 -6.06 -3.79 -5.06
C LEU A 172 -7.43 -3.42 -4.46
N VAL A 173 -7.61 -3.64 -3.16
CA VAL A 173 -8.81 -3.21 -2.42
C VAL A 173 -8.37 -2.26 -1.32
N LEU A 174 -8.92 -1.04 -1.32
CA LEU A 174 -8.70 -0.02 -0.30
C LEU A 174 -9.95 0.08 0.57
N TYR A 175 -9.77 -0.10 1.88
CA TYR A 175 -10.84 -0.04 2.88
C TYR A 175 -10.24 0.37 4.24
N THR A 176 -10.99 0.32 5.34
CA THR A 176 -10.44 0.46 6.70
C THR A 176 -11.01 -0.59 7.65
N SER A 177 -10.19 -1.10 8.58
CA SER A 177 -10.61 -2.08 9.59
C SER A 177 -11.31 -1.44 10.79
N GLU A 178 -12.08 -2.25 11.53
CA GLU A 178 -12.73 -1.80 12.77
C GLU A 178 -11.71 -1.36 13.84
N ALA A 179 -10.55 -2.01 13.89
CA ALA A 179 -9.46 -1.60 14.78
C ALA A 179 -8.91 -0.23 14.39
N GLN A 180 -8.69 0.02 13.10
CA GLN A 180 -8.20 1.31 12.60
C GLN A 180 -9.22 2.43 12.79
N MET A 181 -10.52 2.19 12.61
CA MET A 181 -11.56 3.21 12.82
C MET A 181 -11.61 3.73 14.26
N ARG A 182 -11.25 2.91 15.25
CA ARG A 182 -11.18 3.33 16.66
C ARG A 182 -9.93 4.18 16.99
N GLY A 183 -9.03 4.32 16.04
CA GLY A 183 -7.77 5.05 16.18
C GLY A 183 -7.91 6.57 16.06
N ARG A 184 -6.76 7.23 16.16
CA ARG A 184 -6.61 8.67 15.96
C ARG A 184 -5.19 8.98 15.47
N THR A 185 -5.06 10.05 14.71
CA THR A 185 -3.79 10.56 14.22
C THR A 185 -3.55 11.95 14.80
N VAL A 186 -2.37 12.19 15.36
CA VAL A 186 -1.95 13.53 15.79
C VAL A 186 -1.37 14.25 14.58
N ILE A 187 -1.97 15.38 14.22
CA ILE A 187 -1.56 16.20 13.07
C ILE A 187 -0.70 17.35 13.60
N GLU A 188 0.40 17.64 12.91
CA GLU A 188 1.25 18.77 13.24
C GLU A 188 0.48 20.09 13.20
N HIS A 189 0.55 20.88 14.27
CA HIS A 189 -0.09 22.18 14.31
C HIS A 189 0.55 23.16 13.29
N PRO A 190 -0.22 23.91 12.48
CA PRO A 190 0.31 24.82 11.46
C PRO A 190 1.35 25.82 11.97
N ALA A 191 1.13 26.42 13.15
CA ALA A 191 2.10 27.34 13.75
C ALA A 191 3.45 26.68 14.12
N LYS A 192 3.48 25.38 14.45
CA LYS A 192 4.73 24.64 14.65
C LYS A 192 5.45 24.38 13.33
N ALA A 193 4.70 23.99 12.30
CA ALA A 193 5.25 23.81 10.96
C ALA A 193 5.85 25.11 10.42
N PHE A 194 5.16 26.25 10.64
CA PHE A 194 5.64 27.58 10.27
C PHE A 194 6.91 27.99 11.03
N ALA A 195 6.93 27.80 12.36
CA ALA A 195 8.12 28.08 13.17
C ALA A 195 9.34 27.26 12.71
N ARG A 196 9.14 25.96 12.47
CA ARG A 196 10.17 25.06 11.93
C ARG A 196 10.71 25.53 10.58
N ALA A 197 9.83 25.95 9.67
CA ALA A 197 10.22 26.43 8.34
C ALA A 197 11.08 27.71 8.39
N LEU A 198 10.89 28.55 9.42
CA LEU A 198 11.69 29.75 9.66
C LEU A 198 12.93 29.51 10.52
N GLY A 199 13.15 28.28 11.02
CA GLY A 199 14.23 27.96 11.95
C GLY A 199 14.01 28.51 13.37
N ASN A 200 12.78 28.87 13.71
CA ASN A 200 12.40 29.38 15.03
C ASN A 200 12.02 28.24 15.98
N GLU A 201 12.06 28.50 17.28
CA GLU A 201 11.54 27.58 18.29
C GLU A 201 10.03 27.38 18.10
N ALA A 202 9.60 26.12 18.16
CA ALA A 202 8.19 25.78 17.99
C ALA A 202 7.37 26.27 19.21
N PRO A 203 6.20 26.90 18.98
CA PRO A 203 5.34 27.34 20.07
C PRO A 203 4.82 26.14 20.89
N ASN A 204 4.69 26.34 22.20
CA ASN A 204 4.11 25.34 23.11
C ASN A 204 2.58 25.32 23.02
N ILE A 205 2.06 24.76 21.93
CA ILE A 205 0.63 24.58 21.67
C ILE A 205 0.35 23.10 21.39
N PRO A 206 -0.81 22.56 21.80
CA PRO A 206 -1.17 21.18 21.51
C PRO A 206 -1.42 20.98 20.01
N ASP A 207 -1.03 19.81 19.52
CA ASP A 207 -1.28 19.40 18.14
C ASP A 207 -2.74 18.92 17.96
N PRO A 208 -3.41 19.29 16.86
CA PRO A 208 -4.74 18.78 16.57
C PRO A 208 -4.76 17.26 16.42
N VAL A 209 -5.91 16.65 16.75
CA VAL A 209 -6.08 15.19 16.70
C VAL A 209 -7.22 14.84 15.74
N ALA A 210 -6.87 14.20 14.63
CA ALA A 210 -7.83 13.67 13.68
C ALA A 210 -8.38 12.33 14.17
N LYS A 211 -9.70 12.23 14.31
CA LYS A 211 -10.36 10.95 14.58
C LYS A 211 -10.36 10.11 13.31
N HIS A 212 -10.12 8.81 13.46
CA HIS A 212 -10.27 7.92 12.32
C HIS A 212 -11.75 7.76 11.95
N ALA A 213 -12.03 7.57 10.67
CA ALA A 213 -13.40 7.44 10.16
C ALA A 213 -13.47 6.38 9.03
N PRO A 214 -14.65 5.76 8.81
CA PRO A 214 -14.87 4.83 7.69
C PRO A 214 -14.86 5.48 6.31
N VAL A 215 -14.71 6.81 6.25
CA VAL A 215 -14.78 7.59 5.03
C VAL A 215 -13.57 8.50 4.92
N GLY A 216 -13.08 8.72 3.70
CA GLY A 216 -11.97 9.62 3.42
C GLY A 216 -11.69 9.75 1.92
N VAL A 217 -10.67 10.55 1.60
CA VAL A 217 -10.12 10.65 0.24
C VAL A 217 -8.67 10.18 0.27
N ILE A 218 -8.32 9.27 -0.64
CA ILE A 218 -6.94 8.82 -0.84
C ILE A 218 -6.48 9.35 -2.20
N LYS A 219 -5.40 10.14 -2.23
CA LYS A 219 -4.69 10.41 -3.50
C LYS A 219 -3.87 9.15 -3.82
N MET A 220 -4.09 8.58 -4.99
CA MET A 220 -3.39 7.40 -5.46
C MET A 220 -2.59 7.75 -6.71
N VAL A 221 -1.30 7.43 -6.69
CA VAL A 221 -0.37 7.65 -7.80
C VAL A 221 0.30 6.32 -8.13
N LEU A 222 0.13 5.87 -9.38
CA LEU A 222 0.79 4.70 -9.93
C LEU A 222 1.93 5.17 -10.83
N ILE A 223 3.13 4.70 -10.56
CA ILE A 223 4.35 5.08 -11.27
C ILE A 223 4.90 3.81 -11.90
N GLU A 224 4.77 3.71 -13.22
CA GLU A 224 5.36 2.59 -13.96
C GLU A 224 6.89 2.71 -13.99
N ASP A 225 7.56 1.58 -13.79
CA ASP A 225 9.00 1.49 -13.98
C ASP A 225 9.32 1.64 -15.46
N LYS A 226 9.62 2.86 -15.88
CA LYS A 226 10.11 3.12 -17.23
C LYS A 226 11.54 2.60 -17.34
N VAL A 227 11.70 1.44 -17.97
CA VAL A 227 13.01 0.93 -18.39
C VAL A 227 13.50 1.76 -19.59
N ALA A 228 13.91 3.00 -19.34
CA ALA A 228 14.59 3.81 -20.34
C ALA A 228 16.04 3.31 -20.47
N GLY A 229 16.28 2.38 -21.39
CA GLY A 229 17.62 2.09 -21.92
C GLY A 229 18.61 1.40 -20.99
N GLN A 230 18.20 0.76 -19.88
CA GLN A 230 19.11 -0.04 -19.06
C GLN A 230 18.57 -1.44 -18.82
N GLN A 231 19.42 -2.45 -19.03
CA GLN A 231 19.18 -3.83 -18.67
C GLN A 231 18.94 -3.92 -17.16
N ALA A 232 17.68 -3.86 -16.74
CA ALA A 232 17.29 -3.90 -15.34
C ALA A 232 17.25 -5.35 -14.82
N ASN A 233 18.42 -5.93 -14.56
CA ASN A 233 18.60 -7.05 -13.64
C ASN A 233 19.11 -6.53 -12.28
N THR A 234 18.52 -5.46 -11.78
CA THR A 234 18.79 -5.00 -10.41
C THR A 234 17.68 -5.53 -9.52
N TYR A 235 17.95 -6.67 -8.90
CA TYR A 235 17.17 -7.20 -7.79
C TYR A 235 17.07 -6.14 -6.68
N VAL A 236 15.88 -5.60 -6.47
CA VAL A 236 15.56 -4.78 -5.30
C VAL A 236 14.89 -5.70 -4.29
N PRO A 237 15.51 -6.02 -3.15
CA PRO A 237 14.91 -6.91 -2.17
C PRO A 237 13.62 -6.29 -1.62
N PRO A 238 12.53 -7.08 -1.48
CA PRO A 238 11.31 -6.61 -0.84
C PRO A 238 11.58 -6.49 0.66
N PHE A 239 11.82 -5.27 1.15
CA PHE A 239 11.67 -4.98 2.57
C PHE A 239 10.23 -4.51 2.83
N SER A 240 9.40 -5.43 3.29
CA SER A 240 8.21 -5.12 4.08
C SER A 240 8.33 -5.95 5.36
N ILE A 241 8.72 -5.29 6.45
CA ILE A 241 8.65 -5.89 7.79
C ILE A 241 7.18 -5.78 8.20
N GLY A 242 6.38 -6.73 7.73
CA GLY A 242 5.05 -7.02 8.25
C GLY A 242 5.09 -8.40 8.87
N ARG A 243 5.12 -8.46 10.20
CA ARG A 243 5.08 -9.73 10.92
C ARG A 243 3.70 -10.38 10.77
N GLU A 244 3.73 -11.60 10.24
CA GLU A 244 2.98 -12.76 10.70
C GLU A 244 1.43 -12.70 10.68
N MET A 245 0.86 -13.08 9.53
CA MET A 245 -0.32 -13.96 9.52
C MET A 245 -0.04 -15.21 8.65
N GLY A 246 0.49 -16.24 9.30
CA GLY A 246 -0.11 -17.58 9.25
C GLY A 246 -0.16 -18.39 7.95
N ASN A 247 0.51 -18.02 6.86
CA ASN A 247 0.70 -18.94 5.72
C ASN A 247 2.20 -19.16 5.44
N GLN A 248 2.69 -20.37 5.70
CA GLN A 248 3.98 -20.83 5.19
C GLN A 248 3.92 -20.88 3.66
N LEU A 249 4.44 -19.84 3.02
CA LEU A 249 4.86 -19.90 1.63
C LEU A 249 6.02 -20.89 1.53
N PRO A 250 6.09 -21.75 0.49
CA PRO A 250 7.25 -22.59 0.27
C PRO A 250 8.47 -21.68 0.06
N SER A 251 9.44 -21.78 0.97
CA SER A 251 10.72 -21.08 0.86
C SER A 251 11.43 -21.58 -0.39
N VAL A 252 11.45 -20.79 -1.45
CA VAL A 252 12.42 -21.00 -2.53
C VAL A 252 13.81 -20.83 -1.89
N PRO A 253 14.69 -21.84 -1.95
CA PRO A 253 16.04 -21.72 -1.42
C PRO A 253 16.71 -20.50 -2.05
N ALA A 254 17.39 -19.67 -1.24
CA ALA A 254 18.27 -18.64 -1.77
C ALA A 254 19.21 -19.30 -2.79
N PRO A 255 19.47 -18.66 -3.95
CA PRO A 255 20.37 -19.23 -4.95
C PRO A 255 21.71 -19.57 -4.27
N ALA A 256 22.13 -20.83 -4.40
CA ALA A 256 23.34 -21.31 -3.77
C ALA A 256 24.54 -20.55 -4.34
N VAL A 257 25.39 -20.00 -3.46
CA VAL A 257 26.64 -19.36 -3.85
C VAL A 257 27.51 -20.38 -4.59
N LEU A 258 28.02 -19.98 -5.75
CA LEU A 258 28.93 -20.80 -6.55
C LEU A 258 30.25 -21.08 -5.78
N PRO A 259 30.81 -22.30 -5.85
CA PRO A 259 32.07 -22.64 -5.17
C PRO A 259 33.23 -21.69 -5.50
N GLU A 260 33.28 -21.18 -6.73
CA GLU A 260 34.29 -20.24 -7.21
C GLU A 260 34.21 -18.90 -6.47
N THR A 261 32.99 -18.43 -6.17
CA THR A 261 32.76 -17.21 -5.41
C THR A 261 33.23 -17.37 -3.96
N GLN A 262 32.97 -18.52 -3.34
CA GLN A 262 33.46 -18.82 -1.98
C GLN A 262 35.00 -18.87 -1.94
N ALA A 263 35.63 -19.49 -2.94
CA ALA A 263 37.08 -19.58 -3.05
C ALA A 263 37.73 -18.20 -3.18
N TYR A 264 37.16 -17.30 -3.99
CA TYR A 264 37.64 -15.94 -4.17
C TYR A 264 37.72 -15.16 -2.85
N TYR A 265 36.64 -15.16 -2.06
CA TYR A 265 36.60 -14.45 -0.79
C TYR A 265 37.54 -15.07 0.25
N ARG A 266 37.62 -16.40 0.34
CA ARG A 266 38.54 -17.09 1.26
C ARG A 266 40.00 -16.78 0.94
N GLN A 267 40.38 -16.77 -0.34
CA GLN A 267 41.73 -16.40 -0.76
C GLN A 267 42.06 -14.93 -0.44
N GLY A 268 41.10 -14.02 -0.63
CA GLY A 268 41.25 -12.61 -0.27
C GLY A 268 41.42 -12.40 1.24
N ILE A 269 40.62 -13.10 2.05
CA ILE A 269 40.73 -13.10 3.52
C ILE A 269 42.11 -13.59 3.95
N ASP A 270 42.60 -14.68 3.37
CA ASP A 270 43.91 -15.24 3.68
C ASP A 270 45.06 -14.30 3.34
N ALA A 271 45.00 -13.65 2.18
CA ALA A 271 45.97 -12.65 1.78
C ALA A 271 45.97 -11.44 2.72
N ALA A 272 44.79 -10.95 3.12
CA ALA A 272 44.66 -9.84 4.05
C ALA A 272 45.23 -10.19 5.45
N LEU A 273 44.96 -11.39 5.96
CA LEU A 273 45.51 -11.87 7.24
C LEU A 273 47.03 -12.13 7.17
N ALA A 274 47.55 -12.55 6.02
CA ALA A 274 49.00 -12.67 5.79
C ALA A 274 49.68 -11.30 5.83
N SER A 275 49.03 -10.25 5.31
CA SER A 275 49.49 -8.86 5.36
C SER A 275 49.16 -8.12 6.65
N LYS A 276 48.59 -8.80 7.67
CA LYS A 276 48.11 -8.20 8.94
C LYS A 276 47.08 -7.08 8.76
N ASP A 277 46.37 -7.08 7.64
CA ASP A 277 45.31 -6.11 7.31
C ASP A 277 43.94 -6.67 7.73
N LEU A 278 43.64 -6.54 9.02
CA LEU A 278 42.40 -7.04 9.61
C LEU A 278 41.17 -6.31 9.06
N GLU A 279 41.30 -5.02 8.77
CA GLU A 279 40.20 -4.19 8.24
C GLU A 279 39.78 -4.67 6.85
N ARG A 280 40.74 -4.98 5.98
CA ARG A 280 40.46 -5.58 4.68
C ARG A 280 39.88 -6.99 4.78
N ALA A 281 40.34 -7.81 5.73
CA ALA A 281 39.78 -9.14 5.96
C ALA A 281 38.30 -9.08 6.39
N LEU A 282 37.95 -8.15 7.27
CA LEU A 282 36.56 -7.90 7.71
C LEU A 282 35.67 -7.41 6.56
N ARG A 283 36.15 -6.45 5.74
CA ARG A 283 35.42 -5.98 4.56
C ARG A 283 35.11 -7.11 3.58
N LEU A 284 36.09 -7.96 3.29
CA LEU A 284 35.91 -9.11 2.38
C LEU A 284 34.90 -10.13 2.92
N ALA A 285 34.88 -10.37 4.24
CA ALA A 285 33.89 -11.25 4.86
C ALA A 285 32.47 -10.65 4.87
N ASP A 286 32.33 -9.34 5.03
CA ASP A 286 31.04 -8.64 4.91
C ASP A 286 30.53 -8.59 3.47
N GLU A 287 31.41 -8.40 2.49
CA GLU A 287 31.08 -8.45 1.06
C GLU A 287 30.61 -9.85 0.65
N ALA A 288 31.32 -10.89 1.09
CA ALA A 288 30.92 -12.28 0.89
C ALA A 288 29.51 -12.57 1.43
N ALA A 289 29.21 -12.09 2.64
CA ALA A 289 27.87 -12.24 3.23
C ALA A 289 26.78 -11.49 2.45
N ARG A 290 27.07 -10.32 1.87
CA ARG A 290 26.13 -9.57 1.03
C ARG A 290 25.79 -10.27 -0.29
N VAL A 291 26.73 -11.07 -0.82
CA VAL A 291 26.50 -11.89 -2.02
C VAL A 291 25.99 -13.30 -1.70
N GLY A 292 25.61 -13.56 -0.44
CA GLY A 292 24.99 -14.81 0.00
C GLY A 292 25.95 -15.83 0.63
N ASP A 293 27.26 -15.56 0.72
CA ASP A 293 28.24 -16.45 1.35
C ASP A 293 28.38 -16.13 2.84
N ALA A 294 27.45 -16.64 3.64
CA ALA A 294 27.51 -16.51 5.09
C ALA A 294 28.71 -17.28 5.71
N SER A 295 29.35 -18.21 4.98
CA SER A 295 30.45 -19.03 5.49
C SER A 295 31.77 -18.26 5.64
N ALA A 296 31.95 -17.17 4.88
CA ALA A 296 33.16 -16.35 4.90
C ALA A 296 33.42 -15.68 6.26
N LYS A 297 32.36 -15.29 7.00
CA LYS A 297 32.50 -14.74 8.36
C LYS A 297 33.00 -15.78 9.36
N ALA A 298 32.47 -16.99 9.30
CA ALA A 298 32.93 -18.09 10.14
C ALA A 298 34.38 -18.46 9.82
N TYR A 299 34.74 -18.49 8.54
CA TYR A 299 36.11 -18.74 8.08
C TYR A 299 37.11 -17.69 8.59
N LEU A 300 36.73 -16.41 8.57
CA LEU A 300 37.56 -15.34 9.14
C LEU A 300 37.77 -15.51 10.65
N LEU A 301 36.69 -15.79 11.40
CA LEU A 301 36.76 -15.99 12.85
C LEU A 301 37.67 -17.17 13.23
N GLU A 302 37.56 -18.28 12.50
CA GLU A 302 38.43 -19.44 12.68
C GLU A 302 39.91 -19.09 12.45
N ARG A 303 40.22 -18.36 11.36
CA ARG A 303 41.60 -17.97 11.02
C ARG A 303 42.22 -16.94 11.97
N ILE A 304 41.41 -16.12 12.63
CA ILE A 304 41.87 -15.17 13.65
C ILE A 304 42.10 -15.89 14.99
N GLN A 305 41.29 -16.90 15.33
CA GLN A 305 41.44 -17.66 16.58
C GLN A 305 42.62 -18.65 16.57
N ILE A 306 43.14 -19.01 15.39
CA ILE A 306 44.27 -19.94 15.23
C ILE A 306 45.64 -19.22 15.33
N ARG A 307 45.68 -17.91 15.58
CA ARG A 307 46.92 -17.13 15.83
C ARG A 307 46.92 -16.50 17.21
#